data_AF-A0AAD2DH63-F1
#
_entry.id   AF-A0AAD2DH63-F1
#
_cell.length_a   1.000
_cell.length_b   1.000
_cell.length_c   1.000
_cell.angle_alpha   90.00
_cell.angle_beta   90.00
_cell.angle_gamma   90.00
#
_symmetry.space_group_name_H-M   'P 1'
#
loop_
_entity.id
_entity.type
_entity.pdbx_description
1 polymer ?
#
loop_
_entity_poly.entity_id
_entity_poly.type
_entity_poly.pdbx_seq_one_letter_code
_entity_poly.pdbx_strand_id
1 'polypeptide(L)'
;MGRRILNDALRTIVNAEKRGFASAELKPISNVMASFLQIMKYRGYIKDFQVHDPHRVGRITVELLGRINDSRAITYRQDIKAHNIKSYKTDTLPTHQWGYVVITTPNGVLDHEEAIRQNIEQELKFHFDSVPNSELAWYPYCYYYCCLMSLHPLE
;
A
#
# COMPACT_ATOMS: atom_id res chain seq x y z
N MET A 1 16.70 1.51 -5.65
CA MET A 1 16.70 0.03 -5.58
C MET A 1 15.35 -0.56 -5.16
N GLY A 2 14.70 -0.08 -4.08
CA GLY A 2 13.51 -0.73 -3.47
C GLY A 2 12.28 -0.98 -4.35
N ARG A 3 12.07 -0.20 -5.43
CA ARG A 3 10.89 -0.33 -6.33
C ARG A 3 10.76 -1.68 -6.98
N ARG A 4 11.88 -2.18 -7.49
CA ARG A 4 11.94 -3.44 -8.20
C ARG A 4 11.66 -4.59 -7.23
N ILE A 5 12.19 -4.48 -6.01
CA ILE A 5 12.02 -5.44 -4.93
C ILE A 5 10.53 -5.58 -4.55
N LEU A 6 9.81 -4.47 -4.38
CA LEU A 6 8.37 -4.52 -4.09
C LEU A 6 7.59 -5.14 -5.25
N ASN A 7 7.85 -4.74 -6.49
CA ASN A 7 7.13 -5.29 -7.66
C ASN A 7 7.36 -6.81 -7.80
N ASP A 8 8.61 -7.26 -7.64
CA ASP A 8 8.98 -8.69 -7.71
C ASP A 8 8.33 -9.49 -6.57
N ALA A 9 8.25 -8.93 -5.36
CA ALA A 9 7.57 -9.54 -4.24
C ALA A 9 6.06 -9.68 -4.48
N LEU A 10 5.38 -8.62 -4.95
CA LEU A 10 3.95 -8.66 -5.23
C LEU A 10 3.61 -9.66 -6.33
N ARG A 11 4.43 -9.72 -7.39
CA ARG A 11 4.31 -10.74 -8.43
C ARG A 11 4.41 -12.15 -7.86
N THR A 12 5.33 -12.37 -6.92
CA THR A 12 5.49 -13.66 -6.26
C THR A 12 4.24 -14.04 -5.46
N ILE A 13 3.65 -13.11 -4.71
CA ILE A 13 2.40 -13.31 -3.97
C ILE A 13 1.25 -13.67 -4.92
N VAL A 14 1.02 -12.88 -5.96
CA VAL A 14 -0.07 -13.09 -6.92
C VAL A 14 0.08 -14.43 -7.65
N ASN A 15 1.31 -14.78 -8.04
CA ASN A 15 1.57 -16.05 -8.70
C ASN A 15 1.36 -17.24 -7.76
N ALA A 16 1.70 -17.09 -6.47
CA ALA A 16 1.50 -18.13 -5.49
C ALA A 16 0.00 -18.35 -5.19
N GLU A 17 -0.75 -17.26 -5.07
CA GLU A 17 -2.21 -17.28 -4.92
C GLU A 17 -2.90 -17.91 -6.12
N LYS A 18 -2.55 -17.50 -7.35
CA LYS A 18 -3.10 -18.10 -8.58
C LYS A 18 -2.81 -19.59 -8.74
N ARG A 19 -1.74 -20.09 -8.12
CA ARG A 19 -1.38 -21.51 -8.11
C ARG A 19 -2.02 -22.28 -6.95
N GLY A 20 -2.72 -21.61 -6.04
CA GLY A 20 -3.33 -22.22 -4.86
C GLY A 20 -2.34 -22.65 -3.78
N PHE A 21 -1.17 -21.99 -3.69
CA PHE A 21 -0.24 -22.25 -2.58
C PHE A 21 -0.77 -21.65 -1.28
N ALA A 22 -0.54 -22.35 -0.16
CA ALA A 22 -0.92 -21.86 1.17
C ALA A 22 -0.01 -20.72 1.68
N SER A 23 1.21 -20.61 1.16
CA SER A 23 2.18 -19.61 1.59
C SER A 23 3.12 -19.17 0.47
N ALA A 24 3.60 -17.93 0.53
CA ALA A 24 4.62 -17.38 -0.35
C ALA A 24 5.84 -16.90 0.45
N GLU A 25 7.04 -17.19 -0.06
CA GLU A 25 8.30 -16.69 0.52
C GLU A 25 8.81 -15.49 -0.31
N LEU A 26 9.14 -14.39 0.37
CA LEU A 26 9.60 -13.15 -0.22
C LEU A 26 11.04 -12.83 0.20
N LYS A 27 11.89 -12.55 -0.78
CA LYS A 27 13.31 -12.20 -0.59
C LYS A 27 13.74 -11.17 -1.63
N PRO A 28 14.55 -10.15 -1.29
CA PRO A 28 15.03 -9.75 0.05
C PRO A 28 13.99 -8.94 0.86
N ILE A 29 14.23 -8.75 2.16
CA ILE A 29 13.38 -7.91 3.03
C ILE A 29 13.52 -6.41 2.74
N SER A 30 12.40 -5.69 2.85
CA SER A 30 12.36 -4.23 2.91
C SER A 30 11.32 -3.75 3.93
N ASN A 31 11.61 -2.65 4.65
CA ASN A 31 10.66 -2.03 5.58
C ASN A 31 9.35 -1.60 4.89
N VAL A 32 9.43 -1.19 3.62
CA VAL A 32 8.24 -0.84 2.81
C VAL A 32 7.38 -2.08 2.57
N MET A 33 8.00 -3.25 2.34
CA MET A 33 7.26 -4.51 2.16
C MET A 33 6.57 -4.94 3.46
N ALA A 34 7.25 -4.86 4.61
CA ALA A 34 6.64 -5.19 5.90
C ALA A 34 5.43 -4.29 6.20
N SER A 35 5.57 -2.97 5.96
CA SER A 35 4.46 -2.01 6.13
C SER A 35 3.30 -2.30 5.16
N PHE A 36 3.63 -2.66 3.92
CA PHE A 36 2.63 -3.03 2.92
C PHE A 36 1.85 -4.30 3.31
N LEU A 37 2.56 -5.36 3.74
CA LEU A 37 1.95 -6.60 4.20
C LEU A 37 1.08 -6.39 5.44
N GLN A 38 1.46 -5.47 6.32
CA GLN A 38 0.63 -5.08 7.47
C GLN A 38 -0.74 -4.51 7.02
N ILE A 39 -0.75 -3.66 5.99
CA ILE A 39 -2.01 -3.15 5.40
C ILE A 39 -2.80 -4.27 4.75
N MET A 40 -2.15 -5.17 4.01
CA MET A 40 -2.82 -6.34 3.42
C MET A 40 -3.48 -7.22 4.47
N LYS A 41 -2.81 -7.43 5.62
CA LYS A 41 -3.33 -8.19 6.76
C LYS A 41 -4.54 -7.48 7.37
N TYR A 42 -4.40 -6.18 7.64
CA TYR A 42 -5.47 -5.35 8.22
C TYR A 42 -6.73 -5.33 7.34
N ARG A 43 -6.56 -5.24 6.02
CA ARG A 43 -7.66 -5.26 5.05
C ARG A 43 -8.17 -6.68 4.71
N GLY A 44 -7.58 -7.73 5.30
CA GLY A 44 -8.05 -9.11 5.17
C GLY A 44 -7.72 -9.80 3.84
N TYR A 45 -6.67 -9.36 3.15
CA TYR A 45 -6.17 -9.98 1.92
C TYR A 45 -5.25 -11.17 2.19
N ILE A 46 -4.43 -11.09 3.24
CA ILE A 46 -3.55 -12.16 3.70
C ILE A 46 -3.94 -12.56 5.11
N LYS A 47 -3.59 -13.79 5.51
CA LYS A 47 -3.92 -14.30 6.84
C LYS A 47 -2.94 -13.76 7.87
N ASP A 48 -1.66 -14.00 7.64
CA ASP A 48 -0.58 -13.50 8.48
C ASP A 48 0.74 -13.44 7.67
N PHE A 49 1.77 -12.83 8.24
CA PHE A 49 3.12 -12.90 7.72
C PHE A 49 4.15 -12.96 8.85
N GLN A 50 5.26 -13.64 8.61
CA GLN A 50 6.37 -13.77 9.54
C GLN A 50 7.64 -13.24 8.90
N VAL A 51 8.31 -12.36 9.63
CA VAL A 51 9.60 -11.79 9.23
C VAL A 51 10.70 -12.62 9.88
N HIS A 52 11.56 -13.25 9.08
CA HIS A 52 12.73 -13.97 9.56
C HIS A 52 13.99 -13.24 9.08
N ASP A 53 14.82 -12.81 10.02
CA ASP A 53 16.07 -12.10 9.72
C ASP A 53 17.30 -12.96 10.02
N PRO A 54 17.70 -13.88 9.12
CA PRO A 54 19.01 -14.50 9.22
C PRO A 54 20.06 -13.46 8.80
N HIS A 55 21.17 -13.40 9.54
CA HIS A 55 22.36 -12.52 9.46
C HIS A 55 22.86 -12.02 8.07
N ARG A 56 22.35 -12.48 6.93
CA ARG A 56 22.74 -12.08 5.56
C ARG A 56 21.60 -11.63 4.65
N VAL A 57 20.49 -12.36 4.61
CA VAL A 57 19.36 -12.07 3.69
C VAL A 57 18.06 -12.41 4.40
N GLY A 58 17.43 -11.38 4.94
CA GLY A 58 16.07 -11.42 5.43
C GLY A 58 15.10 -12.14 4.48
N ARG A 59 14.17 -12.93 5.03
CA ARG A 59 13.04 -13.54 4.31
C ARG A 59 11.72 -13.24 5.02
N ILE A 60 10.65 -13.01 4.25
CA ILE A 60 9.29 -12.92 4.79
C ILE A 60 8.47 -14.09 4.27
N THR A 61 7.83 -14.83 5.17
CA THR A 61 6.84 -15.86 4.83
C THR A 61 5.46 -15.25 4.97
N VAL A 62 4.66 -15.28 3.91
CA VAL A 62 3.28 -14.77 3.89
C VAL A 62 2.31 -15.95 3.82
N GLU A 63 1.35 -16.01 4.73
CA GLU A 63 0.23 -16.95 4.69
C GLU A 63 -0.91 -16.38 3.84
N LEU A 64 -1.27 -17.13 2.81
CA LEU A 64 -2.22 -16.73 1.78
C LEU A 64 -3.65 -17.16 2.13
N LEU A 65 -4.65 -16.44 1.61
CA LEU A 65 -6.08 -16.69 1.88
C LEU A 65 -6.86 -17.13 0.64
N GLY A 66 -6.30 -17.04 -0.57
CA GLY A 66 -7.05 -17.30 -1.81
C GLY A 66 -7.85 -16.08 -2.30
N ARG A 67 -7.68 -14.90 -1.69
CA ARG A 67 -8.50 -13.69 -1.95
C ARG A 67 -7.85 -12.68 -2.90
N ILE A 68 -6.57 -12.84 -3.18
CA ILE A 68 -5.81 -11.88 -3.98
C ILE A 68 -5.94 -12.25 -5.47
N ASN A 69 -6.59 -11.39 -6.26
CA ASN A 69 -6.66 -11.59 -7.71
C ASN A 69 -5.42 -11.01 -8.42
N ASP A 70 -5.13 -9.74 -8.14
CA ASP A 70 -4.00 -9.03 -8.71
C ASP A 70 -3.44 -8.02 -7.72
N SER A 71 -2.13 -7.82 -7.79
CA SER A 71 -1.36 -6.90 -6.96
C SER A 71 -0.18 -6.37 -7.77
N ARG A 72 -0.18 -5.07 -8.07
CA ARG A 72 0.87 -4.47 -8.90
C ARG A 72 1.38 -3.18 -8.31
N ALA A 73 2.69 -3.05 -8.15
CA ALA A 73 3.33 -1.78 -7.81
C ALA A 73 3.51 -0.92 -9.08
N ILE A 74 2.95 0.29 -9.07
CA ILE A 74 3.20 1.32 -10.09
C ILE A 74 4.60 1.90 -9.87
N THR A 75 5.40 1.96 -10.93
CA THR A 75 6.85 2.19 -10.87
C THR A 75 7.27 3.63 -11.15
N TYR A 76 6.44 4.43 -11.83
CA TYR A 76 6.69 5.85 -12.06
C TYR A 76 6.16 6.68 -10.88
N ARG A 77 6.87 7.77 -10.58
CA ARG A 77 6.45 8.70 -9.52
C ARG A 77 5.43 9.65 -10.11
N GLN A 78 4.31 9.80 -9.42
CA GLN A 78 3.30 10.78 -9.71
C GLN A 78 2.96 11.48 -8.41
N ASP A 79 3.04 12.79 -8.38
CA ASP A 79 2.63 13.56 -7.21
C ASP A 79 1.10 13.72 -7.25
N ILE A 80 0.41 13.00 -6.36
CA ILE A 80 -1.03 13.10 -6.20
C ILE A 80 -1.29 14.00 -5.00
N LYS A 81 -2.22 14.94 -5.14
CA LYS A 81 -2.66 15.78 -4.02
C LYS A 81 -3.74 15.03 -3.24
N ALA A 82 -3.88 15.32 -1.94
CA ALA A 82 -4.86 14.64 -1.09
C ALA A 82 -6.30 14.67 -1.66
N HIS A 83 -6.73 15.81 -2.22
CA HIS A 83 -8.05 15.94 -2.87
C HIS A 83 -8.20 15.09 -4.14
N ASN A 84 -7.10 14.75 -4.83
CA ASN A 84 -7.10 13.96 -6.06
C ASN A 84 -7.05 12.45 -5.80
N ILE A 85 -6.89 12.00 -4.56
CA ILE A 85 -6.79 10.56 -4.22
C ILE A 85 -8.04 9.79 -4.68
N LYS A 86 -9.23 10.39 -4.56
CA LYS A 86 -10.49 9.76 -4.99
C LYS A 86 -10.57 9.58 -6.52
N SER A 87 -10.15 10.59 -7.29
CA SER A 87 -10.06 10.48 -8.75
C SER A 87 -9.04 9.43 -9.13
N TYR A 88 -7.86 9.47 -8.51
CA TYR A 88 -6.80 8.52 -8.78
C TYR A 88 -7.23 7.07 -8.54
N LYS A 89 -7.97 6.80 -7.45
CA LYS A 89 -8.56 5.48 -7.20
C LYS A 89 -9.44 5.02 -8.36
N THR A 90 -10.34 5.90 -8.80
CA THR A 90 -11.28 5.66 -9.91
C THR A 90 -10.55 5.35 -11.21
N ASP A 91 -9.52 6.12 -11.52
CA ASP A 91 -8.77 5.98 -12.77
C ASP A 91 -7.87 4.74 -12.78
N THR A 92 -7.44 4.30 -11.58
CA THR A 92 -6.44 3.25 -11.42
C THR A 92 -7.06 1.88 -11.19
N LEU A 93 -8.15 1.78 -10.41
CA LEU A 93 -8.84 0.52 -10.15
C LEU A 93 -9.86 0.20 -11.26
N PRO A 94 -9.94 -1.07 -11.70
CA PRO A 94 -10.94 -1.46 -12.69
C PRO A 94 -12.38 -1.37 -12.14
N THR A 95 -12.55 -1.30 -10.81
CA THR A 95 -13.86 -1.23 -10.17
C THR A 95 -13.81 -0.32 -8.95
N HIS A 96 -14.83 0.52 -8.77
CA HIS A 96 -14.91 1.46 -7.65
C HIS A 96 -15.21 0.80 -6.30
N GLN A 97 -15.94 -0.33 -6.32
CA GLN A 97 -16.41 -1.03 -5.13
C GLN A 97 -15.31 -1.86 -4.45
N TRP A 98 -14.33 -2.34 -5.20
CA TRP A 98 -13.33 -3.26 -4.68
C TRP A 98 -11.93 -2.79 -4.97
N GLY A 99 -11.09 -2.93 -3.95
CA GLY A 99 -9.67 -2.69 -4.05
C GLY A 99 -9.18 -1.46 -3.32
N TYR A 100 -7.90 -1.52 -2.98
CA TYR A 100 -7.21 -0.45 -2.28
C TYR A 100 -6.05 0.03 -3.11
N VAL A 101 -5.91 1.35 -3.13
CA VAL A 101 -4.66 2.01 -3.48
C VAL A 101 -3.89 2.22 -2.19
N VAL A 102 -2.68 1.71 -2.14
CA VAL A 102 -1.71 2.00 -1.08
C VAL A 102 -0.77 3.10 -1.56
N ILE A 103 -0.36 3.98 -0.67
CA ILE A 103 0.39 5.20 -0.94
C ILE A 103 1.55 5.24 0.04
N THR A 104 2.73 5.68 -0.41
CA THR A 104 3.84 5.98 0.49
C THR A 104 3.89 7.49 0.72
N THR A 105 3.76 7.86 1.98
CA THR A 105 3.84 9.25 2.47
C THR A 105 5.14 9.41 3.26
N PRO A 106 5.61 10.64 3.53
CA PRO A 106 6.72 10.88 4.45
C PRO A 106 6.51 10.25 5.84
N ASN A 107 5.24 10.12 6.26
CA ASN A 107 4.85 9.54 7.54
C ASN A 107 4.75 8.01 7.52
N GLY A 108 4.97 7.37 6.37
CA GLY A 108 4.92 5.91 6.20
C GLY A 108 4.02 5.45 5.06
N VAL A 109 3.81 4.14 4.97
CA VAL A 109 2.95 3.51 3.97
C VAL A 109 1.52 3.47 4.52
N LEU A 110 0.57 4.02 3.78
CA LEU A 110 -0.84 4.18 4.17
C LEU A 110 -1.75 3.74 3.04
N ASP A 111 -2.96 3.28 3.35
CA ASP A 111 -3.98 3.13 2.32
C ASP A 111 -4.67 4.47 1.99
N HIS A 112 -5.37 4.52 0.86
CA HIS A 112 -6.04 5.73 0.38
C HIS A 112 -7.14 6.26 1.32
N GLU A 113 -7.81 5.41 2.09
CA GLU A 113 -8.83 5.86 3.05
C GLU A 113 -8.17 6.51 4.26
N GLU A 114 -7.10 5.90 4.76
CA GLU A 114 -6.30 6.43 5.87
C GLU A 114 -5.63 7.74 5.47
N ALA A 115 -5.08 7.83 4.25
CA ALA A 115 -4.50 9.05 3.72
C ALA A 115 -5.52 10.19 3.61
N ILE A 116 -6.77 9.90 3.23
CA ILE A 116 -7.85 10.90 3.21
C ILE A 116 -8.22 11.31 4.64
N ARG A 117 -8.33 10.36 5.57
CA ARG A 117 -8.66 10.65 6.97
C ARG A 117 -7.63 11.55 7.63
N GLN A 118 -6.34 11.22 7.50
CA GLN A 118 -5.25 12.03 8.06
C GLN A 118 -5.22 13.44 7.48
N ASN A 119 -5.56 13.62 6.21
CA ASN A 119 -5.66 14.95 5.61
C ASN A 119 -6.80 15.77 6.22
N ILE A 120 -7.97 15.17 6.44
CA ILE A 120 -9.12 15.85 7.08
C ILE A 120 -8.80 16.22 8.53
N GLU A 121 -8.14 15.31 9.28
CA GLU A 121 -7.73 15.56 10.65
C GLU A 121 -6.73 16.70 10.76
N GLN A 122 -5.76 16.78 9.82
CA GLN A 122 -4.82 17.89 9.76
C GLN A 122 -5.53 19.21 9.45
N GLU A 123 -6.40 19.24 8.43
CA GLU A 123 -7.17 20.43 8.06
C GLU A 123 -8.02 20.96 9.23
N LEU A 124 -8.67 20.07 9.98
CA LEU A 124 -9.41 20.44 11.19
C LEU A 124 -8.50 20.99 12.29
N LYS A 125 -7.32 20.40 12.50
CA LYS A 125 -6.34 20.89 13.49
C LYS A 125 -5.83 22.29 13.15
N PHE A 126 -5.53 22.54 11.88
CA PHE A 126 -5.14 23.87 11.38
C PHE A 126 -6.27 24.90 11.44
N HIS A 127 -7.54 24.48 11.43
CA HIS A 127 -8.64 25.40 11.65
C HIS A 127 -8.74 25.84 13.12
N PHE A 128 -8.34 24.99 14.06
CA PHE A 128 -8.31 25.31 15.50
C PHE A 128 -7.06 26.09 15.91
N ASP A 129 -5.90 25.77 15.32
CA ASP A 129 -4.65 26.49 15.53
C ASP A 129 -4.48 27.52 14.41
N SER A 130 -4.80 28.80 14.66
CA SER A 130 -4.73 29.89 13.66
C SER A 130 -3.30 30.15 13.14
N VAL A 131 -2.79 29.27 12.28
CA VAL A 131 -1.48 29.37 11.64
C VAL A 131 -1.63 30.05 10.28
N PRO A 132 -0.87 31.13 9.99
CA PRO A 132 -1.00 31.87 8.73
C PRO A 132 -0.65 31.01 7.52
N ASN A 133 -1.48 31.13 6.47
CA ASN A 133 -1.42 30.42 5.18
C ASN A 133 -0.01 30.40 4.50
N SER A 134 0.92 31.26 4.90
CA SER A 134 2.26 31.38 4.33
C SER A 134 3.28 30.35 4.85
N GLU A 135 2.98 29.63 5.95
CA GLU A 135 3.83 28.54 6.47
C GLU A 135 3.36 27.14 6.02
N LEU A 136 2.36 27.05 5.14
CA LEU A 136 1.78 25.80 4.61
C LEU A 136 2.70 24.98 3.69
N ALA A 137 4.01 25.18 3.76
CA ALA A 137 5.00 24.64 2.85
C ALA A 137 5.61 23.31 3.33
N TRP A 138 4.85 22.40 3.94
CA TRP A 138 5.28 21.02 4.24
C TRP A 138 4.04 20.13 4.40
N TYR A 139 3.71 19.09 3.60
CA TYR A 139 4.34 18.37 2.50
C TYR A 139 3.26 17.98 1.45
N PRO A 140 3.18 18.60 0.27
CA PRO A 140 2.24 18.16 -0.78
C PRO A 140 2.75 16.95 -1.58
N TYR A 141 3.94 16.43 -1.24
CA TYR A 141 4.62 15.38 -1.98
C TYR A 141 4.54 14.06 -1.22
N CYS A 142 3.46 13.32 -1.42
CA CYS A 142 3.51 11.89 -1.18
C CYS A 142 4.29 11.27 -2.34
N TYR A 143 5.28 10.42 -2.05
CA TYR A 143 6.06 9.74 -3.08
C TYR A 143 5.39 8.39 -3.36
N TYR A 144 4.51 8.36 -4.35
CA TYR A 144 3.55 7.27 -4.52
C TYR A 144 4.18 5.96 -5.04
N TYR A 145 3.91 4.86 -4.33
CA TYR A 145 3.82 3.51 -4.88
C TYR A 145 2.37 3.07 -4.82
N CYS A 146 1.61 3.28 -5.89
CA CYS A 146 0.28 2.69 -5.95
C CYS A 146 0.42 1.18 -6.09
N CYS A 147 0.01 0.44 -5.07
CA CYS A 147 -0.27 -0.98 -5.25
C CYS A 147 -1.75 -1.15 -5.56
N LEU A 148 -2.03 -1.67 -6.74
CA LEU A 148 -3.37 -1.99 -7.21
C LEU A 148 -3.77 -3.36 -6.67
N MET A 149 -4.67 -3.41 -5.67
CA MET A 149 -5.18 -4.67 -5.14
C MET A 149 -6.63 -4.85 -5.58
N SER A 150 -6.95 -5.86 -6.39
CA SER A 150 -8.34 -6.16 -6.80
C SER A 150 -8.88 -7.40 -6.06
N LEU A 151 -10.09 -7.29 -5.50
CA LEU A 151 -10.88 -8.39 -4.91
C LEU A 151 -11.97 -8.84 -5.90
N HIS A 152 -12.32 -10.11 -5.86
CA HIS A 152 -13.65 -10.57 -6.30
C HIS A 152 -14.55 -10.65 -5.05
N PRO A 153 -15.86 -10.32 -5.15
CA PRO A 153 -16.81 -10.68 -4.10
C PRO A 153 -16.85 -12.20 -3.92
N LEU A 154 -16.92 -12.65 -2.67
CA LEU A 154 -17.34 -14.02 -2.35
C LEU A 154 -18.81 -14.13 -2.78
N GLU A 155 -19.08 -14.91 -3.83
CA GLU A 155 -20.40 -15.56 -3.97
C GLU A 155 -20.48 -16.73 -2.99
#